data_AF-A0A6P2T053-F1
#
_entry.id   AF-A0A6P2T053-F1
#
_cell.length_a   1.000
_cell.length_b   1.000
_cell.length_c   1.000
_cell.angle_alpha   90.00
_cell.angle_beta   90.00
_cell.angle_gamma   90.00
#
_symmetry.space_group_name_H-M   'P 1'
#
loop_
_entity.id
_entity.type
_entity.pdbx_description
1 polymer ?
#
loop_
_entity_poly.entity_id
_entity_poly.type
_entity_poly.pdbx_seq_one_letter_code
_entity_poly.pdbx_strand_id
1 'polypeptide(L)'
;MTMRFFYSEHFDFDALDGFHLLQDHVNRGYPKAWDDHNYTVTFQIHRVSGGKRQSFGMAKVLAKDWQDTTKYFLQSGKKTGNSHDITDALEPSRVVSLASDIDYYQRLHKALGSRDAMRYLRRICDASYFHNNYWNYSNWPGFSGSLFRNGSAAKTILDKGKQIAIGRHEREKTFSITLNDLPDTFDPLTFHFSNDDSDRLHGVSNINLLIGSNGVGKSHILRHIVDVIAGVQPIRDSWPYFYKAVVTGYSPFENFDTKKALLDRLRARDATPDAPASDSDSTVNLNERNGTDDSNASVQLHINEYAYIGFRNDENAFSVTWPMSHSARSILKILQYDRKNFWWTEDSRFANLFDTLKLSIDFDTLELTRHDGTRITLARDDDPARAEIETLEPDIDFECGISFVKDGRTLDLSSGQRMYSYMLPCLAAEVEDESLVIIDEPELYLHPTMEVNLINMLKHLLATRKSYAIIATHSSVMAREIRHDAVTILRHEHGRTHASSPGFETFGESVDKIIGRAFDDYRVKKPYEETLDRAIENYDSIDQALAAIAPRVGNDALAYVAASFAKHDEIRIEVRE
;
A
#
# COMPACT_ATOMS: atom_id res chain seq x y z
N MET A 1 -29.81 -26.28 7.83
CA MET A 1 -29.77 -26.77 6.44
C MET A 1 -28.35 -27.22 6.10
N THR A 2 -28.23 -28.32 5.37
CA THR A 2 -26.95 -28.83 4.88
C THR A 2 -26.40 -27.87 3.82
N MET A 3 -25.16 -27.40 3.97
CA MET A 3 -24.51 -26.58 2.94
C MET A 3 -24.25 -27.43 1.70
N ARG A 4 -24.77 -27.02 0.56
CA ARG A 4 -24.54 -27.66 -0.74
C ARG A 4 -23.57 -26.85 -1.59
N PHE A 5 -22.78 -27.56 -2.37
CA PHE A 5 -21.79 -27.02 -3.28
C PHE A 5 -22.06 -27.55 -4.67
N PHE A 6 -22.02 -26.66 -5.65
CA PHE A 6 -22.32 -26.93 -7.04
C PHE A 6 -21.16 -26.47 -7.91
N TYR A 7 -20.79 -27.26 -8.90
CA TYR A 7 -20.01 -26.80 -10.04
C TYR A 7 -20.98 -26.31 -11.13
N SER A 8 -20.83 -25.08 -11.59
CA SER A 8 -21.69 -24.49 -12.63
C SER A 8 -20.85 -24.04 -13.81
N GLU A 9 -21.20 -24.51 -15.00
CA GLU A 9 -20.48 -24.21 -16.25
C GLU A 9 -20.85 -22.84 -16.82
N HIS A 10 -22.02 -22.31 -16.43
CA HIS A 10 -22.58 -21.07 -16.92
C HIS A 10 -23.11 -20.22 -15.76
N PHE A 11 -23.37 -18.93 -16.02
CA PHE A 11 -23.80 -17.94 -15.02
C PHE A 11 -25.30 -17.99 -14.65
N ASP A 12 -26.00 -19.07 -14.98
CA ASP A 12 -27.46 -19.24 -14.92
C ASP A 12 -27.92 -20.15 -13.76
N PHE A 13 -27.29 -20.00 -12.59
CA PHE A 13 -27.46 -20.90 -11.45
C PHE A 13 -28.31 -20.34 -10.29
N ASP A 14 -28.96 -19.18 -10.47
CA ASP A 14 -29.71 -18.48 -9.40
C ASP A 14 -30.93 -19.24 -8.86
N ALA A 15 -31.38 -20.27 -9.57
CA ALA A 15 -32.50 -21.12 -9.14
C ALA A 15 -32.10 -22.15 -8.06
N LEU A 16 -30.80 -22.33 -7.81
CA LEU A 16 -30.28 -23.32 -6.87
C LEU A 16 -29.63 -22.61 -5.68
N ASP A 17 -30.24 -22.76 -4.50
CA ASP A 17 -29.64 -22.26 -3.26
C ASP A 17 -28.42 -23.11 -2.86
N GLY A 18 -27.28 -22.44 -2.63
CA GLY A 18 -26.03 -23.10 -2.27
C GLY A 18 -24.80 -22.27 -2.66
N PHE A 19 -23.64 -22.91 -2.59
CA PHE A 19 -22.37 -22.32 -3.06
C PHE A 19 -22.04 -22.85 -4.45
N HIS A 20 -21.70 -21.96 -5.37
CA HIS A 20 -21.41 -22.27 -6.76
C HIS A 20 -19.96 -21.95 -7.06
N LEU A 21 -19.27 -22.97 -7.58
CA LEU A 21 -17.92 -22.89 -8.13
C LEU A 21 -18.09 -22.77 -9.65
N LEU A 22 -17.56 -21.68 -10.21
CA LEU A 22 -17.50 -21.47 -11.65
C LEU A 22 -16.05 -21.34 -12.05
N GLN A 23 -15.70 -21.83 -13.23
CA GLN A 23 -14.34 -21.63 -13.72
C GLN A 23 -14.06 -20.13 -13.89
N ASP A 24 -12.82 -19.73 -13.60
CA ASP A 24 -12.36 -18.34 -13.54
C ASP A 24 -12.72 -17.47 -14.75
N HIS A 25 -12.69 -18.02 -15.95
CA HIS A 25 -12.97 -17.29 -17.19
C HIS A 25 -14.47 -17.09 -17.49
N VAL A 26 -15.36 -17.84 -16.84
CA VAL A 26 -16.80 -17.81 -17.14
C VAL A 26 -17.34 -16.41 -16.83
N ASN A 27 -17.99 -15.80 -17.82
CA ASN A 27 -18.59 -14.45 -17.76
C ASN A 27 -17.57 -13.31 -17.50
N ARG A 28 -16.30 -13.48 -17.89
CA ARG A 28 -15.26 -12.42 -17.77
C ARG A 28 -14.64 -11.97 -19.10
N GLY A 29 -15.21 -12.39 -20.23
CA GLY A 29 -14.71 -12.01 -21.57
C GLY A 29 -13.42 -12.73 -22.01
N TYR A 30 -12.87 -13.63 -21.20
CA TYR A 30 -11.69 -14.44 -21.54
C TYR A 30 -12.11 -15.78 -22.17
N PRO A 31 -11.44 -16.22 -23.25
CA PRO A 31 -11.86 -17.41 -24.01
C PRO A 31 -11.46 -18.75 -23.35
N LYS A 32 -10.54 -18.73 -22.38
CA LYS A 32 -10.00 -19.94 -21.74
C LYS A 32 -9.76 -19.72 -20.25
N ALA A 33 -9.83 -20.81 -19.49
CA ALA A 33 -9.46 -20.86 -18.09
C ALA A 33 -7.98 -20.56 -17.88
N TRP A 34 -7.65 -19.97 -16.74
CA TRP A 34 -6.27 -19.75 -16.33
C TRP A 34 -5.55 -21.08 -16.10
N ASP A 35 -4.45 -21.24 -16.82
CA ASP A 35 -3.56 -22.39 -16.71
C ASP A 35 -2.36 -22.04 -15.81
N ASP A 36 -2.32 -22.65 -14.63
CA ASP A 36 -1.23 -22.52 -13.67
C ASP A 36 -0.30 -23.75 -13.76
N HIS A 37 0.68 -23.70 -14.66
CA HIS A 37 1.66 -24.79 -14.90
C HIS A 37 1.03 -26.14 -15.28
N ASN A 38 0.16 -26.14 -16.29
CA ASN A 38 -0.66 -27.28 -16.73
C ASN A 38 -1.75 -27.69 -15.73
N TYR A 39 -2.12 -26.81 -14.79
CA TYR A 39 -3.22 -27.02 -13.86
C TYR A 39 -4.32 -25.98 -14.03
N THR A 40 -5.54 -26.47 -14.19
CA THR A 40 -6.74 -25.64 -14.25
C THR A 40 -7.57 -25.84 -12.98
N VAL A 41 -7.32 -24.97 -12.01
CA VAL A 41 -7.80 -25.12 -10.61
C VAL A 41 -8.44 -23.86 -10.03
N THR A 42 -8.51 -22.76 -10.77
CA THR A 42 -9.03 -21.48 -10.24
C THR A 42 -10.54 -21.36 -10.48
N PHE A 43 -11.28 -21.07 -9.42
CA PHE A 43 -12.74 -20.97 -9.43
C PHE A 43 -13.24 -19.67 -8.80
N GLN A 44 -14.24 -19.06 -9.43
CA GLN A 44 -15.11 -18.06 -8.85
C GLN A 44 -16.06 -18.71 -7.85
N ILE A 45 -16.15 -18.16 -6.64
CA ILE A 45 -17.02 -18.64 -5.58
C ILE A 45 -18.21 -17.68 -5.42
N HIS A 46 -19.41 -18.21 -5.62
CA HIS A 46 -20.66 -17.49 -5.39
C HIS A 46 -21.54 -18.22 -4.37
N ARG A 47 -22.41 -17.50 -3.68
CA ARG A 47 -23.51 -18.07 -2.90
C ARG A 47 -24.82 -17.55 -3.45
N VAL A 48 -25.78 -18.44 -3.61
CA VAL A 48 -27.18 -18.11 -3.86
C VAL A 48 -27.96 -18.45 -2.60
N SER A 49 -28.73 -17.49 -2.09
CA SER A 49 -29.64 -17.70 -0.96
C SER A 49 -30.89 -16.86 -1.15
N GLY A 50 -32.05 -17.50 -1.26
CA GLY A 50 -33.33 -16.81 -1.46
C GLY A 50 -33.35 -15.98 -2.75
N GLY A 51 -32.70 -16.50 -3.81
CA GLY A 51 -32.59 -15.84 -5.12
C GLY A 51 -31.62 -14.65 -5.17
N LYS A 52 -30.93 -14.32 -4.07
CA LYS A 52 -29.87 -13.30 -4.06
C LYS A 52 -28.50 -13.94 -4.20
N ARG A 53 -27.70 -13.40 -5.12
CA ARG A 53 -26.32 -13.83 -5.38
C ARG A 53 -25.32 -12.97 -4.61
N GLN A 54 -24.34 -13.61 -3.98
CA GLN A 54 -23.20 -12.96 -3.31
C GLN A 54 -21.90 -13.55 -3.86
N SER A 55 -20.92 -12.72 -4.22
CA SER A 55 -19.60 -13.18 -4.66
C SER A 55 -18.60 -13.16 -3.51
N PHE A 56 -17.88 -14.26 -3.33
CA PHE A 56 -16.83 -14.41 -2.31
C PHE A 56 -15.43 -14.21 -2.85
N GLY A 57 -15.26 -14.07 -4.17
CA GLY A 57 -13.96 -13.95 -4.81
C GLY A 57 -13.49 -15.27 -5.45
N MET A 58 -12.18 -15.40 -5.61
CA MET A 58 -11.55 -16.56 -6.25
C MET A 58 -10.99 -17.52 -5.21
N ALA A 59 -11.05 -18.81 -5.50
CA ALA A 59 -10.35 -19.85 -4.78
C ALA A 59 -9.72 -20.85 -5.75
N LYS A 60 -8.50 -21.31 -5.42
CA LYS A 60 -7.89 -22.45 -6.09
C LYS A 60 -8.40 -23.72 -5.43
N VAL A 61 -8.86 -24.67 -6.23
CA VAL A 61 -9.38 -25.96 -5.79
C VAL A 61 -8.65 -27.05 -6.57
N LEU A 62 -7.81 -27.81 -5.88
CA LEU A 62 -7.00 -28.88 -6.46
C LEU A 62 -7.59 -30.23 -6.07
N ALA A 63 -7.99 -31.02 -7.07
CA ALA A 63 -8.29 -32.43 -6.90
C ALA A 63 -7.03 -33.29 -7.08
N LYS A 64 -6.78 -34.20 -6.14
CA LYS A 64 -5.64 -35.11 -6.13
C LYS A 64 -5.62 -35.96 -7.40
N ASP A 65 -4.47 -36.01 -8.06
CA ASP A 65 -4.24 -36.76 -9.32
C ASP A 65 -4.98 -36.17 -10.55
N TRP A 66 -5.50 -34.94 -10.45
CA TRP A 66 -6.15 -34.22 -11.55
C TRP A 66 -5.43 -32.91 -11.87
N GLN A 67 -5.05 -32.75 -13.14
CA GLN A 67 -4.56 -31.47 -13.67
C GLN A 67 -5.71 -30.46 -13.85
N ASP A 68 -6.90 -30.93 -14.21
CA ASP A 68 -8.07 -30.10 -14.43
C ASP A 68 -9.19 -30.52 -13.47
N THR A 69 -9.47 -29.67 -12.49
CA THR A 69 -10.45 -29.97 -11.44
C THR A 69 -11.88 -29.92 -11.96
N THR A 70 -12.14 -29.27 -13.09
CA THR A 70 -13.49 -29.29 -13.70
C THR A 70 -13.86 -30.69 -14.18
N LYS A 71 -12.92 -31.44 -14.76
CA LYS A 71 -13.15 -32.83 -15.18
C LYS A 71 -13.46 -33.72 -13.99
N TYR A 72 -12.77 -33.53 -12.87
CA TYR A 72 -13.07 -34.22 -11.62
C TYR A 72 -14.50 -33.92 -11.16
N PHE A 73 -14.92 -32.65 -11.15
CA PHE A 73 -16.28 -32.25 -10.76
C PHE A 73 -17.37 -32.77 -11.70
N LEU A 74 -17.12 -32.78 -13.01
CA LEU A 74 -18.06 -33.34 -13.99
C LEU A 74 -18.21 -34.87 -13.84
N GLN A 75 -17.13 -35.58 -13.49
CA GLN A 75 -17.19 -37.03 -13.29
C GLN A 75 -17.81 -37.43 -11.95
N SER A 76 -17.53 -36.68 -10.89
CA SER A 76 -17.94 -37.01 -9.51
C SER A 76 -19.25 -36.36 -9.08
N GLY A 77 -19.63 -35.24 -9.71
CA GLY A 77 -20.81 -34.48 -9.38
C GLY A 77 -22.11 -35.06 -9.96
N LYS A 78 -23.23 -34.84 -9.27
CA LYS A 78 -24.56 -35.24 -9.75
C LYS A 78 -25.26 -34.09 -10.42
N LYS A 79 -25.59 -34.22 -11.71
CA LYS A 79 -26.31 -33.18 -12.46
C LYS A 79 -27.62 -32.79 -11.74
N THR A 80 -27.77 -31.51 -11.46
CA THR A 80 -28.89 -30.89 -10.73
C THR A 80 -29.21 -29.57 -11.41
N GLY A 81 -30.28 -29.52 -12.21
CA GLY A 81 -30.56 -28.37 -13.07
C GLY A 81 -29.43 -28.13 -14.09
N ASN A 82 -28.95 -26.90 -14.18
CA ASN A 82 -27.83 -26.47 -15.03
C ASN A 82 -26.46 -26.55 -14.32
N SER A 83 -26.41 -27.18 -13.15
CA SER A 83 -25.19 -27.33 -12.36
C SER A 83 -24.96 -28.80 -11.99
N HIS A 84 -23.80 -29.10 -11.41
CA HIS A 84 -23.44 -30.42 -10.87
C HIS A 84 -23.29 -30.30 -9.36
N ASP A 85 -24.06 -31.04 -8.57
CA ASP A 85 -23.88 -31.12 -7.13
C ASP A 85 -22.58 -31.89 -6.83
N ILE A 86 -21.58 -31.17 -6.32
CA ILE A 86 -20.25 -31.67 -5.96
C ILE A 86 -20.07 -31.78 -4.45
N THR A 87 -21.13 -31.62 -3.66
CA THR A 87 -21.08 -31.59 -2.20
C THR A 87 -20.37 -32.82 -1.62
N ASP A 88 -20.60 -33.99 -2.22
CA ASP A 88 -19.98 -35.26 -1.79
C ASP A 88 -18.61 -35.52 -2.44
N ALA A 89 -18.26 -34.79 -3.51
CA ALA A 89 -16.94 -34.86 -4.12
C ALA A 89 -15.88 -34.06 -3.33
N LEU A 90 -16.31 -33.10 -2.52
CA LEU A 90 -15.44 -32.30 -1.67
C LEU A 90 -15.04 -33.07 -0.40
N GLU A 91 -14.03 -33.92 -0.55
CA GLU A 91 -13.42 -34.71 0.53
C GLU A 91 -11.97 -34.28 0.77
N PRO A 92 -11.55 -33.99 2.02
CA PRO A 92 -10.17 -33.54 2.31
C PRO A 92 -9.08 -34.53 1.90
N SER A 93 -9.40 -35.81 1.71
CA SER A 93 -8.47 -36.82 1.18
C SER A 93 -8.24 -36.74 -0.33
N ARG A 94 -9.10 -36.01 -1.05
CA ARG A 94 -9.12 -35.93 -2.52
C ARG A 94 -9.09 -34.51 -3.05
N VAL A 95 -9.50 -33.53 -2.25
CA VAL A 95 -9.60 -32.13 -2.66
C VAL A 95 -9.00 -31.26 -1.58
N VAL A 96 -8.26 -30.24 -1.98
CA VAL A 96 -7.84 -29.13 -1.14
C VAL A 96 -8.16 -27.82 -1.84
N SER A 97 -8.66 -26.84 -1.11
CA SER A 97 -8.86 -25.49 -1.62
C SER A 97 -8.05 -24.45 -0.85
N LEU A 98 -7.79 -23.32 -1.47
CA LEU A 98 -7.25 -22.14 -0.81
C LEU A 98 -7.78 -20.90 -1.53
N ALA A 99 -8.25 -19.91 -0.78
CA ALA A 99 -8.66 -18.65 -1.39
C ALA A 99 -7.48 -17.96 -2.09
N SER A 100 -7.76 -17.18 -3.13
CA SER A 100 -6.74 -16.40 -3.83
C SER A 100 -6.42 -15.08 -3.14
N ASP A 101 -7.29 -14.62 -2.25
CA ASP A 101 -7.16 -13.37 -1.50
C ASP A 101 -7.62 -13.54 -0.04
N ILE A 102 -7.13 -12.69 0.87
CA ILE A 102 -7.46 -12.77 2.30
C ILE A 102 -8.88 -12.22 2.61
N ASP A 103 -9.37 -11.29 1.79
CA ASP A 103 -10.70 -10.68 1.92
C ASP A 103 -11.83 -11.70 1.71
N TYR A 104 -11.55 -12.80 1.02
CA TYR A 104 -12.40 -13.96 0.91
C TYR A 104 -12.91 -14.44 2.28
N TYR A 105 -12.01 -14.55 3.25
CA TYR A 105 -12.35 -15.01 4.60
C TYR A 105 -13.12 -13.94 5.39
N GLN A 106 -12.86 -12.66 5.15
CA GLN A 106 -13.64 -11.57 5.74
C GLN A 106 -15.07 -11.57 5.22
N ARG A 107 -15.24 -11.73 3.89
CA ARG A 107 -16.55 -11.88 3.22
C ARG A 107 -17.31 -13.10 3.76
N LEU A 108 -16.64 -14.23 3.96
CA LEU A 108 -17.21 -15.42 4.61
C LEU A 108 -17.72 -15.12 6.02
N HIS A 109 -16.90 -14.48 6.85
CA HIS A 109 -17.30 -14.12 8.21
C HIS A 109 -18.54 -13.22 8.20
N LYS A 110 -18.54 -12.16 7.39
CA LYS A 110 -19.66 -11.22 7.32
C LYS A 110 -20.95 -11.85 6.79
N ALA A 111 -20.87 -12.74 5.80
CA ALA A 111 -22.06 -13.34 5.19
C ALA A 111 -22.64 -14.55 5.95
N LEU A 112 -21.83 -15.26 6.73
CA LEU A 112 -22.22 -16.52 7.39
C LEU A 112 -22.12 -16.47 8.92
N GLY A 113 -21.34 -15.56 9.48
CA GLY A 113 -20.93 -15.59 10.89
C GLY A 113 -19.98 -16.76 11.19
N SER A 114 -19.39 -16.75 12.39
CA SER A 114 -18.29 -17.66 12.73
C SER A 114 -18.64 -19.15 12.60
N ARG A 115 -19.85 -19.54 13.01
CA ARG A 115 -20.25 -20.97 13.04
C ARG A 115 -20.43 -21.54 11.63
N ASP A 116 -21.11 -20.83 10.75
CA ASP A 116 -21.39 -21.29 9.41
C ASP A 116 -20.19 -21.08 8.47
N ALA A 117 -19.37 -20.04 8.70
CA ALA A 117 -18.07 -19.89 8.04
C ALA A 117 -17.14 -21.08 8.33
N MET A 118 -17.09 -21.56 9.59
CA MET A 118 -16.32 -22.76 9.94
C MET A 118 -16.85 -24.02 9.21
N ARG A 119 -18.18 -24.16 9.11
CA ARG A 119 -18.80 -25.29 8.37
C ARG A 119 -18.46 -25.21 6.88
N TYR A 120 -18.47 -24.01 6.32
CA TYR A 120 -18.11 -23.73 4.93
C TYR A 120 -16.67 -24.15 4.64
N LEU A 121 -15.69 -23.64 5.40
CA LEU A 121 -14.27 -23.94 5.19
C LEU A 121 -13.99 -25.44 5.29
N ARG A 122 -14.63 -26.12 6.25
CA ARG A 122 -14.54 -27.58 6.38
C ARG A 122 -15.10 -28.29 5.14
N ARG A 123 -16.19 -27.80 4.55
CA ARG A 123 -16.90 -28.49 3.47
C ARG A 123 -16.32 -28.23 2.09
N ILE A 124 -15.67 -27.08 1.87
CA ILE A 124 -14.92 -26.80 0.63
C ILE A 124 -13.49 -27.38 0.64
N CYS A 125 -13.08 -27.99 1.76
CA CYS A 125 -11.74 -28.53 1.96
C CYS A 125 -10.64 -27.45 2.01
N ASP A 126 -10.93 -26.31 2.63
CA ASP A 126 -9.99 -25.20 2.72
C ASP A 126 -8.76 -25.57 3.56
N ALA A 127 -7.57 -25.32 3.00
CA ALA A 127 -6.30 -25.72 3.61
C ALA A 127 -6.06 -24.96 4.92
N SER A 128 -6.54 -23.73 5.07
CA SER A 128 -6.41 -22.99 6.34
C SER A 128 -7.22 -23.64 7.47
N TYR A 129 -8.34 -24.31 7.14
CA TYR A 129 -9.08 -25.12 8.10
C TYR A 129 -8.36 -26.44 8.39
N PHE A 130 -7.88 -27.12 7.35
CA PHE A 130 -7.13 -28.37 7.42
C PHE A 130 -5.61 -28.15 7.49
N HIS A 131 -5.18 -27.17 8.28
CA HIS A 131 -3.77 -26.76 8.35
C HIS A 131 -2.82 -27.92 8.67
N ASN A 132 -3.23 -28.83 9.56
CA ASN A 132 -2.46 -30.03 9.93
C ASN A 132 -2.20 -31.01 8.76
N ASN A 133 -2.96 -30.91 7.66
CA ASN A 133 -2.77 -31.75 6.48
C ASN A 133 -1.77 -31.14 5.49
N TYR A 134 -1.17 -29.98 5.78
CA TYR A 134 -0.24 -29.28 4.90
C TYR A 134 0.82 -30.21 4.31
N TRP A 135 1.53 -30.97 5.17
CA TRP A 135 2.57 -31.91 4.72
C TRP A 135 2.07 -33.01 3.79
N ASN A 136 0.80 -33.40 3.90
CA ASN A 136 0.21 -34.37 2.97
C ASN A 136 -0.16 -33.69 1.65
N TYR A 137 -0.77 -32.51 1.71
CA TYR A 137 -1.14 -31.75 0.52
C TYR A 137 0.07 -31.28 -0.28
N SER A 138 1.18 -30.92 0.38
CA SER A 138 2.42 -30.50 -0.27
C SER A 138 3.04 -31.58 -1.15
N ASN A 139 2.69 -32.85 -0.93
CA ASN A 139 3.12 -33.96 -1.78
C ASN A 139 2.23 -34.18 -3.01
N TRP A 140 1.10 -33.46 -3.14
CA TRP A 140 0.21 -33.64 -4.26
C TRP A 140 0.75 -32.90 -5.50
N PRO A 141 0.75 -33.54 -6.68
CA PRO A 141 1.05 -32.85 -7.92
C PRO A 141 0.18 -31.61 -8.09
N GLY A 142 0.79 -30.47 -8.42
CA GLY A 142 0.09 -29.19 -8.57
C GLY A 142 -0.08 -28.38 -7.29
N PHE A 143 0.22 -28.91 -6.09
CA PHE A 143 0.10 -28.14 -4.85
C PHE A 143 1.05 -26.94 -4.86
N SER A 144 2.38 -27.16 -4.89
CA SER A 144 3.35 -26.07 -4.89
C SER A 144 3.35 -25.28 -6.20
N GLY A 145 3.19 -25.96 -7.34
CA GLY A 145 3.26 -25.33 -8.67
C GLY A 145 2.03 -24.51 -9.07
N SER A 146 0.88 -24.75 -8.44
CA SER A 146 -0.38 -24.09 -8.78
C SER A 146 -1.08 -23.50 -7.55
N LEU A 147 -1.49 -24.32 -6.57
CA LEU A 147 -2.26 -23.87 -5.41
C LEU A 147 -1.46 -22.95 -4.47
N PHE A 148 -0.17 -23.23 -4.30
CA PHE A 148 0.81 -22.50 -3.47
C PHE A 148 1.82 -21.70 -4.29
N ARG A 149 1.55 -21.47 -5.58
CA ARG A 149 2.47 -20.81 -6.50
C ARG A 149 3.05 -19.51 -5.92
N ASN A 150 2.21 -18.67 -5.32
CA ASN A 150 2.59 -17.43 -4.65
C ASN A 150 2.95 -17.73 -3.19
N GLY A 151 4.12 -18.34 -2.97
CA GLY A 151 4.47 -19.06 -1.73
C GLY A 151 4.16 -18.29 -0.44
N SER A 152 4.62 -17.05 -0.30
CA SER A 152 4.39 -16.24 0.90
C SER A 152 2.92 -15.80 1.06
N ALA A 153 2.25 -15.47 -0.04
CA ALA A 153 0.80 -15.19 -0.11
C ALA A 153 -0.02 -16.34 0.43
N ALA A 154 0.17 -17.50 -0.19
CA ALA A 154 -0.57 -18.72 0.05
C ALA A 154 -0.29 -19.22 1.47
N LYS A 155 0.95 -19.07 1.94
CA LYS A 155 1.33 -19.38 3.31
C LYS A 155 0.62 -18.48 4.33
N THR A 156 0.56 -17.18 4.08
CA THR A 156 -0.19 -16.23 4.93
C THR A 156 -1.68 -16.57 4.96
N ILE A 157 -2.27 -16.83 3.79
CA ILE A 157 -3.67 -17.23 3.68
C ILE A 157 -3.93 -18.55 4.41
N LEU A 158 -3.04 -19.53 4.27
CA LEU A 158 -3.11 -20.81 4.97
C LEU A 158 -3.07 -20.61 6.49
N ASP A 159 -2.16 -19.78 6.99
CA ASP A 159 -1.94 -19.61 8.43
C ASP A 159 -3.05 -18.75 9.07
N LYS A 160 -3.58 -17.74 8.36
CA LYS A 160 -4.55 -16.77 8.90
C LYS A 160 -6.01 -17.03 8.50
N GLY A 161 -6.28 -17.67 7.36
CA GLY A 161 -7.60 -17.71 6.72
C GLY A 161 -8.74 -18.18 7.61
N LYS A 162 -8.57 -19.33 8.28
CA LYS A 162 -9.53 -19.86 9.25
C LYS A 162 -9.83 -18.89 10.39
N GLN A 163 -8.79 -18.26 10.97
CA GLN A 163 -8.96 -17.36 12.11
C GLN A 163 -9.73 -16.10 11.72
N ILE A 164 -9.47 -15.58 10.52
CA ILE A 164 -10.19 -14.45 9.94
C ILE A 164 -11.67 -14.82 9.72
N ALA A 165 -11.95 -15.97 9.08
CA ALA A 165 -13.32 -16.40 8.80
C ALA A 165 -14.18 -16.61 10.05
N ILE A 166 -13.57 -16.94 11.19
CA ILE A 166 -14.29 -17.14 12.46
C ILE A 166 -14.30 -15.91 13.36
N GLY A 167 -13.68 -14.80 12.93
CA GLY A 167 -13.62 -13.55 13.67
C GLY A 167 -12.72 -13.59 14.90
N ARG A 168 -11.71 -14.48 14.93
CA ARG A 168 -10.75 -14.64 16.05
C ARG A 168 -9.35 -14.15 15.73
N HIS A 169 -9.15 -13.50 14.58
CA HIS A 169 -7.85 -12.97 14.23
C HIS A 169 -7.59 -11.66 14.98
N GLU A 170 -6.97 -11.77 16.16
CA GLU A 170 -6.27 -10.68 16.83
C GLU A 170 -4.92 -10.53 16.13
N ARG A 171 -4.81 -9.52 15.26
CA ARG A 171 -3.56 -9.13 14.61
C ARG A 171 -2.60 -8.59 15.67
N GLU A 172 -1.28 -8.74 15.46
CA GLU A 172 -0.31 -8.00 16.27
C GLU A 172 -0.63 -6.51 16.15
N LYS A 173 -1.07 -5.94 17.27
CA LYS A 173 -1.46 -4.54 17.32
C LYS A 173 -0.25 -3.63 17.16
N THR A 174 0.92 -4.08 17.59
CA THR A 174 2.15 -3.30 17.60
C THR A 174 3.33 -4.18 17.18
N PHE A 175 4.20 -3.65 16.32
CA PHE A 175 5.48 -4.28 15.99
C PHE A 175 6.51 -3.22 15.65
N SER A 176 7.76 -3.65 15.48
CA SER A 176 8.85 -2.78 15.05
C SER A 176 9.67 -3.43 13.95
N ILE A 177 10.23 -2.62 13.06
CA ILE A 177 11.18 -3.05 12.04
C ILE A 177 12.49 -2.36 12.30
N THR A 178 13.55 -3.13 12.50
CA THR A 178 14.91 -2.61 12.69
C THR A 178 15.73 -2.89 11.44
N LEU A 179 16.42 -1.86 10.94
CA LEU A 179 17.36 -1.95 9.83
C LEU A 179 18.78 -2.06 10.38
N ASN A 180 19.27 -3.29 10.55
CA ASN A 180 20.65 -3.55 10.97
C ASN A 180 21.63 -3.74 9.80
N ASP A 181 21.11 -3.90 8.58
CA ASP A 181 21.87 -4.28 7.38
C ASP A 181 22.13 -3.11 6.42
N LEU A 182 21.99 -1.87 6.91
CA LEU A 182 22.43 -0.70 6.16
C LEU A 182 23.97 -0.71 6.02
N PRO A 183 24.54 -0.03 5.00
CA PRO A 183 25.99 0.10 4.88
C PRO A 183 26.61 0.67 6.16
N ASP A 184 27.87 0.32 6.48
CA ASP A 184 28.59 0.76 7.70
C ASP A 184 28.64 2.29 7.89
N THR A 185 28.35 3.04 6.83
CA THR A 185 28.20 4.50 6.83
C THR A 185 26.87 4.97 7.43
N PHE A 186 25.94 4.08 7.79
CA PHE A 186 24.66 4.40 8.40
C PHE A 186 24.57 3.78 9.80
N ASP A 187 24.00 4.52 10.74
CA ASP A 187 23.59 3.94 12.02
C ASP A 187 22.32 3.09 11.82
N PRO A 188 22.14 1.98 12.56
CA PRO A 188 20.90 1.23 12.57
C PRO A 188 19.72 2.11 13.00
N LEU A 189 18.55 1.86 12.43
CA LEU A 189 17.34 2.60 12.77
C LEU A 189 16.12 1.68 12.88
N THR A 190 15.17 2.07 13.72
CA THR A 190 13.96 1.28 14.00
C THR A 190 12.72 2.10 13.67
N PHE A 191 11.76 1.47 13.01
CA PHE A 191 10.43 1.99 12.78
C PHE A 191 9.43 1.29 13.69
N HIS A 192 8.54 2.04 14.32
CA HIS A 192 7.55 1.52 15.25
C HIS A 192 6.14 1.68 14.67
N PHE A 193 5.34 0.62 14.69
CA PHE A 193 4.00 0.62 14.11
C PHE A 193 2.96 0.22 15.16
N SER A 194 1.81 0.92 15.19
CA SER A 194 0.67 0.60 16.06
C SER A 194 -0.68 0.72 15.35
N ASN A 195 -1.34 -0.42 15.23
CA ASN A 195 -2.73 -0.60 14.84
C ASN A 195 -3.69 -0.52 16.04
N ASP A 196 -3.24 -0.20 17.26
CA ASP A 196 -4.16 -0.06 18.40
C ASP A 196 -4.94 1.26 18.31
N ASP A 197 -6.27 1.18 18.32
CA ASP A 197 -7.12 2.36 18.24
C ASP A 197 -6.97 3.27 19.47
N SER A 198 -6.54 2.72 20.62
CA SER A 198 -6.18 3.53 21.79
C SER A 198 -5.00 4.45 21.50
N ASP A 199 -3.99 3.96 20.77
CA ASP A 199 -2.77 4.72 20.50
C ASP A 199 -3.06 5.84 19.50
N ARG A 200 -3.99 5.60 18.56
CA ARG A 200 -4.46 6.60 17.58
C ARG A 200 -5.09 7.83 18.22
N LEU A 201 -5.85 7.65 19.30
CA LEU A 201 -6.43 8.77 20.06
C LEU A 201 -5.37 9.69 20.69
N HIS A 202 -4.14 9.19 20.84
CA HIS A 202 -3.00 9.93 21.42
C HIS A 202 -2.03 10.46 20.35
N GLY A 203 -2.36 10.35 19.07
CA GLY A 203 -1.55 10.83 17.95
C GLY A 203 -0.51 9.83 17.44
N VAL A 204 -0.44 8.62 18.01
CA VAL A 204 0.39 7.52 17.47
C VAL A 204 -0.31 7.02 16.21
N SER A 205 0.43 6.89 15.12
CA SER A 205 -0.13 6.41 13.87
C SER A 205 0.74 5.31 13.29
N ASN A 206 0.18 4.56 12.34
CA ASN A 206 0.95 3.63 11.51
C ASN A 206 1.88 4.32 10.52
N ILE A 207 2.21 5.60 10.73
CA ILE A 207 3.04 6.42 9.87
C ILE A 207 4.32 6.73 10.64
N ASN A 208 5.45 6.30 10.09
CA ASN A 208 6.77 6.73 10.52
C ASN A 208 7.30 7.79 9.56
N LEU A 209 7.95 8.82 10.08
CA LEU A 209 8.66 9.82 9.30
C LEU A 209 10.16 9.65 9.42
N LEU A 210 10.83 9.71 8.28
CA LEU A 210 12.27 9.84 8.15
C LEU A 210 12.56 11.26 7.70
N ILE A 211 13.05 12.11 8.61
CA ILE A 211 13.29 13.53 8.36
C ILE A 211 14.76 13.88 8.35
N GLY A 212 15.14 14.87 7.55
CA GLY A 212 16.51 15.34 7.48
C GLY A 212 16.78 16.14 6.22
N SER A 213 17.94 16.80 6.17
CA SER A 213 18.35 17.62 5.02
C SER A 213 18.53 16.79 3.75
N ASN A 214 18.66 17.46 2.61
CA ASN A 214 18.89 16.79 1.33
C ASN A 214 20.27 16.10 1.35
N GLY A 215 20.33 14.87 0.81
CA GLY A 215 21.57 14.10 0.70
C GLY A 215 21.96 13.26 1.93
N VAL A 216 21.18 13.26 3.02
CA VAL A 216 21.48 12.42 4.20
C VAL A 216 21.18 10.92 4.02
N GLY A 217 20.58 10.53 2.89
CA GLY A 217 20.33 9.12 2.55
C GLY A 217 18.89 8.61 2.76
N LYS A 218 17.90 9.51 2.89
CA LYS A 218 16.48 9.13 3.09
C LYS A 218 15.96 8.18 2.01
N SER A 219 16.04 8.56 0.74
CA SER A 219 15.60 7.72 -0.39
C SER A 219 16.39 6.41 -0.50
N HIS A 220 17.65 6.39 -0.05
CA HIS A 220 18.46 5.17 -0.01
C HIS A 220 17.94 4.17 1.03
N ILE A 221 17.58 4.65 2.22
CA ILE A 221 16.95 3.83 3.26
C ILE A 221 15.60 3.30 2.78
N LEU A 222 14.74 4.14 2.20
CA LEU A 222 13.46 3.69 1.65
C LEU A 222 13.63 2.61 0.58
N ARG A 223 14.61 2.78 -0.32
CA ARG A 223 14.92 1.77 -1.33
C ARG A 223 15.42 0.47 -0.72
N HIS A 224 16.27 0.53 0.29
CA HIS A 224 16.74 -0.66 1.00
C HIS A 224 15.57 -1.43 1.62
N ILE A 225 14.60 -0.73 2.24
CA ILE A 225 13.37 -1.37 2.75
C ILE A 225 12.62 -2.08 1.62
N VAL A 226 12.43 -1.42 0.47
CA VAL A 226 11.80 -2.04 -0.71
C VAL A 226 12.54 -3.30 -1.17
N ASP A 227 13.87 -3.23 -1.28
CA ASP A 227 14.69 -4.36 -1.72
C ASP A 227 14.61 -5.54 -0.73
N VAL A 228 14.56 -5.28 0.58
CA VAL A 228 14.42 -6.31 1.62
C VAL A 228 13.04 -6.97 1.57
N ILE A 229 11.94 -6.19 1.55
CA ILE A 229 10.57 -6.76 1.52
C ILE A 229 10.27 -7.45 0.19
N ALA A 230 10.81 -6.95 -0.93
CA ALA A 230 10.68 -7.56 -2.23
C ALA A 230 11.44 -8.89 -2.32
N GLY A 231 12.39 -9.12 -1.41
CA GLY A 231 13.26 -10.27 -1.40
C GLY A 231 14.43 -10.14 -2.36
N VAL A 232 14.81 -8.94 -2.81
CA VAL A 232 16.05 -8.67 -3.57
C VAL A 232 17.26 -8.79 -2.64
N GLN A 233 17.13 -8.26 -1.42
CA GLN A 233 18.11 -8.45 -0.35
C GLN A 233 17.58 -9.46 0.69
N PRO A 234 18.46 -10.24 1.33
CA PRO A 234 18.05 -11.17 2.36
C PRO A 234 17.50 -10.44 3.58
N ILE A 235 16.47 -11.01 4.19
CA ILE A 235 15.93 -10.56 5.47
C ILE A 235 16.75 -11.24 6.57
N ARG A 236 17.56 -10.50 7.35
CA ARG A 236 18.32 -11.09 8.47
C ARG A 236 17.55 -11.10 9.80
N ASP A 237 16.57 -10.21 9.93
CA ASP A 237 15.73 -10.05 11.13
C ASP A 237 14.28 -10.50 10.85
N SER A 238 13.55 -10.99 11.85
CA SER A 238 12.15 -11.40 11.65
C SER A 238 11.24 -10.16 11.49
N TRP A 239 10.99 -9.76 10.25
CA TRP A 239 10.01 -8.72 9.91
C TRP A 239 8.61 -9.34 9.81
N PRO A 240 7.55 -8.59 10.15
CA PRO A 240 6.21 -9.03 9.83
C PRO A 240 6.03 -9.10 8.32
N TYR A 241 5.18 -10.01 7.90
CA TYR A 241 4.83 -10.13 6.49
C TYR A 241 3.94 -8.97 6.04
N PHE A 242 4.31 -8.35 4.91
CA PHE A 242 3.50 -7.36 4.20
C PHE A 242 2.87 -7.98 2.97
N TYR A 243 1.55 -7.82 2.81
CA TYR A 243 0.84 -8.36 1.66
C TYR A 243 1.26 -7.65 0.37
N LYS A 244 1.39 -6.31 0.43
CA LYS A 244 1.69 -5.46 -0.71
C LYS A 244 2.63 -4.33 -0.32
N ALA A 245 3.54 -3.96 -1.22
CA ALA A 245 4.30 -2.72 -1.11
C ALA A 245 3.76 -1.69 -2.10
N VAL A 246 3.50 -0.48 -1.61
CA VAL A 246 3.07 0.65 -2.44
C VAL A 246 4.12 1.74 -2.32
N VAL A 247 4.91 1.94 -3.36
CA VAL A 247 6.01 2.90 -3.38
C VAL A 247 5.58 4.11 -4.20
N THR A 248 5.72 5.31 -3.65
CA THR A 248 5.47 6.55 -4.37
C THR A 248 6.66 7.49 -4.31
N GLY A 249 6.99 8.05 -5.49
CA GLY A 249 8.09 8.99 -5.66
C GLY A 249 7.83 9.85 -6.88
N TYR A 250 7.74 11.17 -6.66
CA TYR A 250 7.52 12.16 -7.72
C TYR A 250 8.74 13.06 -7.96
N SER A 251 9.88 12.81 -7.32
CA SER A 251 11.11 13.45 -7.77
C SER A 251 11.49 12.91 -9.15
N PRO A 252 11.83 13.72 -10.16
CA PRO A 252 12.33 13.20 -11.43
C PRO A 252 13.70 12.51 -11.32
N PHE A 253 14.37 12.65 -10.16
CA PHE A 253 15.67 12.05 -9.86
C PHE A 253 15.56 10.83 -8.94
N GLU A 254 14.35 10.43 -8.57
CA GLU A 254 14.13 9.16 -7.88
C GLU A 254 14.50 7.99 -8.79
N ASN A 255 14.80 6.85 -8.17
CA ASN A 255 15.22 5.67 -8.91
C ASN A 255 14.52 4.40 -8.41
N PHE A 256 13.39 4.47 -7.71
CA PHE A 256 12.63 3.28 -7.35
C PHE A 256 12.26 2.47 -8.60
N ASP A 257 12.29 1.16 -8.46
CA ASP A 257 11.99 0.25 -9.56
C ASP A 257 10.47 0.11 -9.72
N THR A 258 10.01 0.02 -10.96
CA THR A 258 8.68 -0.52 -11.24
C THR A 258 8.64 -2.03 -11.00
N LYS A 259 7.43 -2.64 -10.93
CA LYS A 259 7.27 -4.08 -10.68
C LYS A 259 8.12 -4.93 -11.62
N LYS A 260 8.15 -4.57 -12.91
CA LYS A 260 8.95 -5.25 -13.93
C LYS A 260 10.44 -5.15 -13.65
N ALA A 261 10.95 -3.94 -13.44
CA ALA A 261 12.38 -3.73 -13.14
C ALA A 261 12.83 -4.42 -11.85
N LEU A 262 11.97 -4.44 -10.83
CA LEU A 262 12.23 -5.15 -9.58
C LEU A 262 12.34 -6.66 -9.78
N LEU A 263 11.43 -7.26 -10.56
CA LEU A 263 11.49 -8.67 -10.95
C LEU A 263 12.74 -8.99 -11.78
N ASP A 264 13.13 -8.10 -12.69
CA ASP A 264 14.35 -8.28 -13.50
C ASP A 264 15.62 -8.22 -12.64
N ARG A 265 15.68 -7.34 -11.63
CA ARG A 265 16.77 -7.32 -10.63
C ARG A 265 16.81 -8.61 -9.81
N LEU A 266 15.65 -9.13 -9.41
CA LEU A 266 15.56 -10.37 -8.65
C LEU A 266 16.05 -11.58 -9.48
N ARG A 267 15.66 -11.65 -10.76
CA ARG A 267 16.17 -12.66 -11.72
C ARG A 267 17.68 -12.59 -11.90
N ALA A 268 18.22 -11.38 -12.06
CA ALA A 268 19.65 -11.19 -12.22
C ALA A 268 20.44 -11.68 -11.00
N ARG A 269 19.91 -11.47 -9.79
CA ARG A 269 20.50 -12.00 -8.55
C ARG A 269 20.48 -13.52 -8.53
N ASP A 270 19.34 -14.15 -8.81
CA ASP A 270 19.19 -15.61 -8.75
C ASP A 270 20.03 -16.33 -9.82
N ALA A 271 20.42 -15.63 -10.89
CA ALA A 271 21.34 -16.13 -11.91
C ALA A 271 22.83 -16.10 -11.49
N THR A 272 23.19 -15.50 -10.35
CA THR A 272 24.59 -15.42 -9.91
C THR A 272 25.05 -16.69 -9.18
N PRO A 273 26.27 -17.21 -9.46
CA PRO A 273 26.76 -18.48 -8.88
C PRO A 273 26.95 -18.48 -7.35
N ASP A 274 27.16 -17.30 -6.76
CA ASP A 274 27.45 -17.11 -5.33
C ASP A 274 26.24 -16.56 -4.54
N ALA A 275 25.02 -16.65 -5.11
CA ALA A 275 23.83 -16.19 -4.41
C ALA A 275 23.69 -16.95 -3.06
N PRO A 276 23.49 -16.25 -1.93
CA PRO A 276 23.25 -16.91 -0.66
C PRO A 276 22.05 -17.84 -0.83
N ALA A 277 22.18 -19.08 -0.35
CA ALA A 277 21.05 -20.01 -0.32
C ALA A 277 19.88 -19.26 0.32
N SER A 278 18.79 -19.07 -0.43
CA SER A 278 17.58 -18.50 0.14
C SER A 278 17.26 -19.27 1.41
N ASP A 279 17.01 -18.60 2.53
CA ASP A 279 16.31 -19.16 3.69
C ASP A 279 14.84 -19.45 3.33
N SER A 280 14.65 -20.15 2.22
CA SER A 280 13.42 -20.86 1.96
C SER A 280 13.60 -22.20 2.65
N ASP A 281 12.71 -22.47 3.60
CA ASP A 281 12.36 -23.80 4.05
C ASP A 281 11.66 -24.59 2.90
N SER A 282 12.17 -24.43 1.67
CA SER A 282 11.73 -25.06 0.43
C SER A 282 12.85 -25.96 -0.07
N THR A 283 12.98 -27.12 0.56
CA THR A 283 13.70 -28.24 -0.03
C THR A 283 12.95 -28.68 -1.30
N VAL A 284 13.24 -28.06 -2.43
CA VAL A 284 12.87 -28.58 -3.75
C VAL A 284 13.99 -29.50 -4.21
N ASN A 285 13.69 -30.80 -4.21
CA ASN A 285 14.58 -31.84 -4.75
C ASN A 285 14.97 -31.52 -6.21
N LEU A 286 16.26 -31.36 -6.46
CA LEU A 286 16.87 -31.06 -7.77
C LEU A 286 16.99 -32.27 -8.72
N ASN A 287 16.14 -33.29 -8.58
CA ASN A 287 16.21 -34.49 -9.43
C ASN A 287 14.91 -34.66 -10.22
N GLU A 288 14.82 -33.99 -11.37
CA GLU A 288 14.18 -34.48 -12.61
C GLU A 288 14.22 -33.37 -13.67
N ARG A 289 15.35 -33.25 -14.39
CA ARG A 289 15.43 -32.49 -15.65
C ARG A 289 15.35 -33.49 -16.81
N ASN A 290 14.15 -33.66 -17.37
CA ASN A 290 14.01 -34.14 -18.75
C ASN A 290 13.63 -32.95 -19.64
N GLY A 291 14.39 -32.81 -20.71
CA GLY A 291 14.48 -31.59 -21.51
C GLY A 291 13.24 -31.26 -22.32
N THR A 292 12.83 -30.01 -22.20
CA THR A 292 12.29 -29.14 -23.25
C THR A 292 12.61 -27.70 -22.82
N ASP A 293 13.00 -26.85 -23.77
CA ASP A 293 13.37 -25.44 -23.58
C ASP A 293 12.36 -24.62 -22.76
N ASP A 294 12.56 -24.51 -21.45
CA ASP A 294 11.88 -23.50 -20.62
C ASP A 294 12.87 -22.93 -19.59
N SER A 295 13.64 -21.94 -20.03
CA SER A 295 14.64 -21.23 -19.21
C SER A 295 14.02 -20.17 -18.28
N ASN A 296 12.70 -20.15 -18.12
CA ASN A 296 12.00 -19.24 -17.21
C ASN A 296 11.61 -19.95 -15.91
N ALA A 297 12.57 -20.17 -15.01
CA ALA A 297 12.22 -20.34 -13.60
C ALA A 297 11.46 -19.08 -13.16
N SER A 298 10.20 -19.22 -12.75
CA SER A 298 9.35 -18.07 -12.40
C SER A 298 9.84 -17.43 -11.10
N VAL A 299 10.71 -16.42 -11.22
CA VAL A 299 11.15 -15.60 -10.10
C VAL A 299 9.96 -14.80 -9.55
N GLN A 300 9.76 -14.85 -8.24
CA GLN A 300 8.65 -14.20 -7.53
C GLN A 300 9.16 -13.34 -6.38
N LEU A 301 8.47 -12.22 -6.14
CA LEU A 301 8.74 -11.36 -5.00
C LEU A 301 8.35 -12.06 -3.69
N HIS A 302 8.98 -11.68 -2.58
CA HIS A 302 8.58 -12.14 -1.25
C HIS A 302 7.25 -11.52 -0.76
N ILE A 303 6.82 -10.43 -1.40
CA ILE A 303 5.49 -9.82 -1.27
C ILE A 303 4.57 -10.25 -2.42
N ASN A 304 3.27 -10.15 -2.25
CA ASN A 304 2.33 -10.63 -3.28
C ASN A 304 2.18 -9.63 -4.40
N GLU A 305 2.11 -8.37 -4.02
CA GLU A 305 1.90 -7.28 -4.95
C GLU A 305 2.85 -6.13 -4.67
N TYR A 306 3.21 -5.46 -5.75
CA TYR A 306 4.07 -4.29 -5.73
C TYR A 306 3.46 -3.26 -6.68
N ALA A 307 3.23 -2.05 -6.17
CA ALA A 307 2.77 -0.93 -6.96
C ALA A 307 3.78 0.22 -6.84
N TYR A 308 4.20 0.74 -7.99
CA TYR A 308 4.97 1.98 -8.08
C TYR A 308 4.06 3.11 -8.57
N ILE A 309 4.12 4.26 -7.90
CA ILE A 309 3.32 5.45 -8.19
C ILE A 309 4.27 6.64 -8.36
N GLY A 310 4.51 7.04 -9.60
CA GLY A 310 5.46 8.11 -9.91
C GLY A 310 5.53 8.39 -11.40
N PHE A 311 6.69 8.82 -11.87
CA PHE A 311 6.92 9.22 -13.26
C PHE A 311 7.37 8.09 -14.18
N ARG A 312 7.46 6.84 -13.71
CA ARG A 312 7.81 5.68 -14.55
C ARG A 312 6.58 4.86 -14.92
N ASN A 313 6.52 4.48 -16.19
CA ASN A 313 5.51 3.55 -16.70
C ASN A 313 5.86 2.10 -16.39
N ASP A 314 4.99 1.16 -16.77
CA ASP A 314 5.17 -0.27 -16.48
C ASP A 314 6.43 -0.89 -17.11
N GLU A 315 6.99 -0.26 -18.16
CA GLU A 315 8.28 -0.62 -18.76
C GLU A 315 9.49 0.03 -18.08
N ASN A 316 9.29 0.68 -16.92
CA ASN A 316 10.29 1.43 -16.17
C ASN A 316 10.79 2.71 -16.87
N ALA A 317 10.13 3.15 -17.95
CA ALA A 317 10.49 4.32 -18.71
C ALA A 317 9.92 5.59 -18.08
N PHE A 318 10.75 6.63 -17.96
CA PHE A 318 10.34 7.92 -17.43
C PHE A 318 9.39 8.64 -18.40
N SER A 319 8.26 9.14 -17.89
CA SER A 319 7.24 9.87 -18.62
C SER A 319 6.53 10.86 -17.69
N VAL A 320 6.54 12.14 -18.08
CA VAL A 320 5.89 13.24 -17.33
C VAL A 320 4.36 13.14 -17.41
N THR A 321 3.81 12.50 -18.44
CA THR A 321 2.36 12.33 -18.62
C THR A 321 1.82 11.07 -17.96
N TRP A 322 2.68 10.11 -17.59
CA TRP A 322 2.24 8.85 -16.97
C TRP A 322 1.40 9.03 -15.70
N PRO A 323 1.75 9.91 -14.74
CA PRO A 323 0.90 10.13 -13.56
C PRO A 323 -0.54 10.52 -13.88
N MET A 324 -0.73 11.28 -14.96
CA MET A 324 -2.05 11.73 -15.39
C MET A 324 -2.90 10.54 -15.84
N SER A 325 -2.39 9.70 -16.74
CA SER A 325 -3.14 8.52 -17.21
C SER A 325 -3.28 7.44 -16.15
N HIS A 326 -2.26 7.24 -15.31
CA HIS A 326 -2.30 6.29 -14.21
C HIS A 326 -3.36 6.67 -13.16
N SER A 327 -3.53 7.97 -12.87
CA SER A 327 -4.57 8.44 -11.95
C SER A 327 -5.98 8.16 -12.47
N ALA A 328 -6.23 8.35 -13.77
CA ALA A 328 -7.52 8.03 -14.39
C ALA A 328 -7.83 6.53 -14.36
N ARG A 329 -6.83 5.66 -14.62
CA ARG A 329 -6.95 4.20 -14.44
C ARG A 329 -7.25 3.82 -12.99
N SER A 330 -6.65 4.54 -12.04
CA SER A 330 -6.88 4.32 -10.61
C SER A 330 -8.31 4.64 -10.18
N ILE A 331 -8.93 5.70 -10.73
CA ILE A 331 -10.36 5.98 -10.53
C ILE A 331 -11.23 4.80 -10.99
N LEU A 332 -10.96 4.27 -12.19
CA LEU A 332 -11.69 3.11 -12.69
C LEU A 332 -11.53 1.89 -11.76
N LYS A 333 -10.30 1.59 -11.32
CA LYS A 333 -10.00 0.49 -10.38
C LYS A 333 -10.75 0.65 -9.05
N ILE A 334 -10.82 1.87 -8.53
CA ILE A 334 -11.58 2.21 -7.32
C ILE A 334 -13.08 1.94 -7.51
N LEU A 335 -13.66 2.39 -8.61
CA LEU A 335 -15.09 2.21 -8.89
C LEU A 335 -15.44 0.73 -9.08
N GLN A 336 -14.59 -0.03 -9.77
CA GLN A 336 -14.72 -1.49 -9.90
C GLN A 336 -14.62 -2.20 -8.54
N TYR A 337 -13.71 -1.76 -7.66
CA TYR A 337 -13.58 -2.29 -6.31
C TYR A 337 -14.84 -2.01 -5.48
N ASP A 338 -15.31 -0.76 -5.43
CA ASP A 338 -16.47 -0.37 -4.66
C ASP A 338 -17.71 -1.15 -5.10
N ARG A 339 -17.93 -1.32 -6.40
CA ARG A 339 -19.04 -2.13 -6.94
C ARG A 339 -19.01 -3.58 -6.47
N LYS A 340 -17.84 -4.22 -6.51
CA LYS A 340 -17.67 -5.62 -6.09
C LYS A 340 -17.89 -5.82 -4.59
N ASN A 341 -17.66 -4.76 -3.80
CA ASN A 341 -17.67 -4.84 -2.35
C ASN A 341 -18.88 -4.15 -1.68
N PHE A 342 -19.69 -3.38 -2.43
CA PHE A 342 -20.82 -2.60 -1.91
C PHE A 342 -21.80 -3.38 -1.03
N TRP A 343 -21.98 -4.68 -1.27
CA TRP A 343 -22.89 -5.52 -0.48
C TRP A 343 -22.38 -5.82 0.94
N TRP A 344 -21.09 -5.59 1.23
CA TRP A 344 -20.47 -5.94 2.52
C TRP A 344 -19.55 -4.86 3.09
N THR A 345 -19.29 -3.75 2.41
CA THR A 345 -18.65 -2.58 3.02
C THR A 345 -19.60 -1.39 2.94
N GLU A 346 -19.73 -0.65 4.05
CA GLU A 346 -20.42 0.64 4.07
C GLU A 346 -19.47 1.79 3.70
N ASP A 347 -18.16 1.51 3.62
CA ASP A 347 -17.12 2.47 3.30
C ASP A 347 -16.75 2.41 1.80
N SER A 348 -16.96 3.51 1.07
CA SER A 348 -16.64 3.65 -0.37
C SER A 348 -15.26 4.30 -0.53
N ARG A 349 -14.36 3.62 -1.24
CA ARG A 349 -13.04 4.18 -1.58
C ARG A 349 -13.20 5.44 -2.42
N PHE A 350 -14.16 5.46 -3.36
CA PHE A 350 -14.41 6.61 -4.20
C PHE A 350 -14.93 7.81 -3.39
N ALA A 351 -15.91 7.61 -2.52
CA ALA A 351 -16.46 8.70 -1.70
C ALA A 351 -15.38 9.34 -0.81
N ASN A 352 -14.54 8.51 -0.16
CA ASN A 352 -13.42 9.00 0.66
C ASN A 352 -12.38 9.77 -0.16
N LEU A 353 -12.02 9.25 -1.34
CA LEU A 353 -11.12 9.93 -2.26
C LEU A 353 -11.72 11.28 -2.72
N PHE A 354 -12.99 11.28 -3.09
CA PHE A 354 -13.73 12.46 -3.53
C PHE A 354 -13.71 13.54 -2.45
N ASP A 355 -14.05 13.18 -1.21
CA ASP A 355 -14.05 14.10 -0.08
C ASP A 355 -12.65 14.65 0.21
N THR A 356 -11.63 13.80 0.15
CA THR A 356 -10.24 14.22 0.36
C THR A 356 -9.79 15.21 -0.72
N LEU A 357 -10.05 14.92 -1.99
CA LEU A 357 -9.74 15.83 -3.09
C LEU A 357 -10.46 17.17 -2.90
N LYS A 358 -11.72 17.14 -2.42
CA LYS A 358 -12.55 18.33 -2.20
C LYS A 358 -12.02 19.28 -1.12
N LEU A 359 -11.14 18.80 -0.22
CA LEU A 359 -10.45 19.65 0.77
C LEU A 359 -9.44 20.61 0.14
N SER A 360 -8.94 20.31 -1.07
CA SER A 360 -7.88 21.09 -1.73
C SER A 360 -8.26 21.58 -3.13
N ILE A 361 -9.31 21.00 -3.73
CA ILE A 361 -9.84 21.35 -5.04
C ILE A 361 -11.35 21.58 -4.86
N ASP A 362 -11.85 22.74 -5.24
CA ASP A 362 -13.25 23.08 -5.10
C ASP A 362 -14.03 22.65 -6.36
N PHE A 363 -14.60 21.44 -6.35
CA PHE A 363 -15.32 20.83 -7.48
C PHE A 363 -16.62 20.14 -7.05
N ASP A 364 -17.53 19.97 -8.01
CA ASP A 364 -18.84 19.31 -7.85
C ASP A 364 -18.83 17.87 -8.38
N THR A 365 -18.10 17.62 -9.47
CA THR A 365 -18.00 16.30 -10.11
C THR A 365 -16.61 16.07 -10.71
N LEU A 366 -16.23 14.80 -10.83
CA LEU A 366 -15.08 14.37 -11.64
C LEU A 366 -15.59 13.91 -13.02
N GLU A 367 -14.76 14.01 -14.04
CA GLU A 367 -15.07 13.50 -15.38
C GLU A 367 -13.91 12.70 -15.98
N LEU A 368 -14.26 11.59 -16.63
CA LEU A 368 -13.37 10.83 -17.52
C LEU A 368 -13.81 11.04 -18.97
N THR A 369 -12.86 11.06 -19.90
CA THR A 369 -13.14 11.27 -21.33
C THR A 369 -13.18 9.92 -22.04
N ARG A 370 -14.15 9.72 -22.93
CA ARG A 370 -14.18 8.57 -23.84
C ARG A 370 -13.40 8.85 -25.13
N HIS A 371 -13.00 7.80 -25.85
CA HIS A 371 -12.34 7.93 -27.15
C HIS A 371 -13.16 8.67 -28.21
N ASP A 372 -14.50 8.70 -28.08
CA ASP A 372 -15.40 9.48 -28.95
C ASP A 372 -15.54 10.96 -28.53
N GLY A 373 -14.84 11.38 -27.46
CA GLY A 373 -14.87 12.73 -26.91
C GLY A 373 -16.00 13.01 -25.92
N THR A 374 -16.92 12.07 -25.70
CA THR A 374 -17.97 12.21 -24.68
C THR A 374 -17.41 12.08 -23.27
N ARG A 375 -18.15 12.60 -22.27
CA ARG A 375 -17.70 12.66 -20.86
C ARG A 375 -18.51 11.71 -20.00
N ILE A 376 -17.81 10.99 -19.12
CA ILE A 376 -18.39 10.19 -18.05
C ILE A 376 -18.27 11.03 -16.77
N THR A 377 -19.38 11.60 -16.34
CA THR A 377 -19.46 12.33 -15.06
C THR A 377 -19.48 11.34 -13.91
N LEU A 378 -18.81 11.70 -12.81
CA LEU A 378 -18.66 10.93 -11.59
C LEU A 378 -18.98 11.83 -10.38
N ALA A 379 -20.19 11.70 -9.84
CA ALA A 379 -20.60 12.36 -8.60
C ALA A 379 -20.24 11.54 -7.34
N ARG A 380 -20.29 12.17 -6.16
CA ARG A 380 -19.93 11.56 -4.86
C ARG A 380 -20.82 10.35 -4.49
N ASP A 381 -22.14 10.54 -4.42
CA ASP A 381 -23.05 9.60 -3.75
C ASP A 381 -23.92 8.78 -4.70
N ASP A 382 -24.31 9.33 -5.85
CA ASP A 382 -25.19 8.67 -6.82
C ASP A 382 -24.63 8.85 -8.22
N ASP A 383 -24.17 7.76 -8.85
CA ASP A 383 -23.80 7.80 -10.25
C ASP A 383 -24.26 6.55 -11.03
N PRO A 384 -25.21 6.69 -11.96
CA PRO A 384 -25.62 5.63 -12.88
C PRO A 384 -24.44 5.00 -13.65
N ALA A 385 -23.37 5.76 -13.94
CA ALA A 385 -22.18 5.25 -14.62
C ALA A 385 -21.46 4.16 -13.80
N ARG A 386 -21.64 4.11 -12.47
CA ARG A 386 -21.13 3.01 -11.63
C ARG A 386 -21.79 1.67 -11.98
N ALA A 387 -23.06 1.71 -12.43
CA ALA A 387 -23.81 0.52 -12.84
C ALA A 387 -23.31 -0.06 -14.18
N GLU A 388 -22.57 0.71 -14.97
CA GLU A 388 -21.98 0.31 -16.26
C GLU A 388 -20.44 0.27 -16.22
N ILE A 389 -19.82 0.45 -15.05
CA ILE A 389 -18.36 0.61 -14.95
C ILE A 389 -17.53 -0.53 -15.57
N GLU A 390 -18.00 -1.77 -15.53
CA GLU A 390 -17.30 -2.92 -16.13
C GLU A 390 -17.31 -2.89 -17.66
N THR A 391 -18.30 -2.25 -18.28
CA THR A 391 -18.40 -2.10 -19.74
C THR A 391 -17.72 -0.84 -20.26
N LEU A 392 -17.42 0.14 -19.40
CA LEU A 392 -16.87 1.45 -19.79
C LEU A 392 -15.36 1.45 -20.02
N GLU A 393 -14.61 0.48 -19.47
CA GLU A 393 -13.14 0.45 -19.56
C GLU A 393 -12.58 0.59 -20.99
N PRO A 394 -13.09 -0.14 -22.01
CA PRO A 394 -12.55 -0.06 -23.37
C PRO A 394 -12.80 1.28 -24.06
N ASP A 395 -13.77 2.06 -23.56
CA ASP A 395 -14.19 3.31 -24.18
C ASP A 395 -13.45 4.52 -23.60
N ILE A 396 -12.77 4.38 -22.45
CA ILE A 396 -12.12 5.48 -21.73
C ILE A 396 -10.75 5.82 -22.32
N ASP A 397 -10.57 7.08 -22.70
CA ASP A 397 -9.27 7.63 -23.05
C ASP A 397 -8.52 8.10 -21.79
N PHE A 398 -7.71 7.21 -21.24
CA PHE A 398 -6.90 7.51 -20.06
C PHE A 398 -5.85 8.60 -20.29
N GLU A 399 -5.44 8.87 -21.53
CA GLU A 399 -4.46 9.92 -21.82
C GLU A 399 -5.03 11.33 -21.63
N CYS A 400 -6.36 11.47 -21.53
CA CYS A 400 -7.01 12.72 -21.14
C CYS A 400 -6.98 12.99 -19.62
N GLY A 401 -6.63 12.00 -18.79
CA GLY A 401 -6.61 12.13 -17.34
C GLY A 401 -7.99 12.37 -16.71
N ILE A 402 -7.98 12.95 -15.51
CA ILE A 402 -9.18 13.29 -14.73
C ILE A 402 -9.47 14.78 -14.92
N SER A 403 -10.70 15.12 -15.29
CA SER A 403 -11.19 16.50 -15.33
C SER A 403 -12.01 16.80 -14.07
N PHE A 404 -11.77 17.97 -13.46
CA PHE A 404 -12.51 18.44 -12.29
C PHE A 404 -13.51 19.50 -12.75
N VAL A 405 -14.78 19.39 -12.37
CA VAL A 405 -15.84 20.27 -12.87
C VAL A 405 -16.53 20.96 -11.71
N LYS A 406 -16.72 22.29 -11.83
CA LYS A 406 -17.50 23.11 -10.92
C LYS A 406 -18.46 23.99 -11.70
N ASP A 407 -19.72 24.06 -11.29
CA ASP A 407 -20.75 24.88 -11.96
C ASP A 407 -20.82 24.64 -13.49
N GLY A 408 -20.59 23.38 -13.91
CA GLY A 408 -20.57 22.96 -15.32
C GLY A 408 -19.34 23.38 -16.14
N ARG A 409 -18.27 23.84 -15.50
CA ARG A 409 -17.00 24.22 -16.16
C ARG A 409 -15.83 23.38 -15.65
N THR A 410 -14.98 22.92 -16.58
CA THR A 410 -13.72 22.27 -16.23
C THR A 410 -12.78 23.28 -15.57
N LEU A 411 -12.16 22.87 -14.46
CA LEU A 411 -11.23 23.66 -13.68
C LEU A 411 -9.80 23.53 -14.20
N ASP A 412 -9.10 24.65 -14.25
CA ASP A 412 -7.64 24.66 -14.41
C ASP A 412 -6.98 24.51 -13.03
N LEU A 413 -6.26 23.41 -12.85
CA LEU A 413 -5.60 23.08 -11.58
C LEU A 413 -4.21 23.71 -11.49
N SER A 414 -3.84 24.19 -10.30
CA SER A 414 -2.45 24.56 -10.00
C SER A 414 -1.51 23.34 -10.09
N SER A 415 -0.20 23.55 -10.19
CA SER A 415 0.77 22.44 -10.23
C SER A 415 0.65 21.50 -9.03
N GLY A 416 0.43 22.05 -7.83
CA GLY A 416 0.21 21.25 -6.62
C GLY A 416 -1.11 20.50 -6.64
N GLN A 417 -2.21 21.14 -7.04
CA GLN A 417 -3.51 20.48 -7.21
C GLN A 417 -3.45 19.36 -8.24
N ARG A 418 -2.74 19.57 -9.35
CA ARG A 418 -2.50 18.53 -10.36
C ARG A 418 -1.74 17.35 -9.76
N MET A 419 -0.62 17.60 -9.08
CA MET A 419 0.17 16.51 -8.49
C MET A 419 -0.64 15.72 -7.47
N TYR A 420 -1.42 16.41 -6.65
CA TYR A 420 -2.32 15.82 -5.68
C TYR A 420 -3.41 14.97 -6.34
N SER A 421 -3.98 15.44 -7.45
CA SER A 421 -4.93 14.69 -8.27
C SER A 421 -4.31 13.45 -8.93
N TYR A 422 -2.99 13.41 -9.09
CA TYR A 422 -2.30 12.23 -9.60
C TYR A 422 -1.98 11.22 -8.50
N MET A 423 -1.52 11.70 -7.34
CA MET A 423 -1.08 10.86 -6.23
C MET A 423 -2.23 10.18 -5.50
N LEU A 424 -3.27 10.94 -5.12
CA LEU A 424 -4.32 10.41 -4.24
C LEU A 424 -5.14 9.27 -4.86
N PRO A 425 -5.60 9.35 -6.14
CA PRO A 425 -6.32 8.24 -6.74
C PRO A 425 -5.49 6.97 -6.78
N CYS A 426 -4.19 7.08 -7.10
CA CYS A 426 -3.28 5.94 -7.12
C CYS A 426 -3.14 5.33 -5.72
N LEU A 427 -2.92 6.13 -4.68
CA LEU A 427 -2.84 5.62 -3.29
C LEU A 427 -4.15 4.93 -2.86
N ALA A 428 -5.30 5.55 -3.12
CA ALA A 428 -6.60 4.95 -2.77
C ALA A 428 -6.90 3.65 -3.54
N ALA A 429 -6.41 3.53 -4.78
CA ALA A 429 -6.56 2.33 -5.61
C ALA A 429 -5.60 1.21 -5.22
N GLU A 430 -4.36 1.55 -4.82
CA GLU A 430 -3.31 0.57 -4.58
C GLU A 430 -3.19 0.11 -3.13
N VAL A 431 -3.57 0.94 -2.14
CA VAL A 431 -3.53 0.51 -0.74
C VAL A 431 -4.58 -0.56 -0.49
N GLU A 432 -4.10 -1.73 -0.10
CA GLU A 432 -4.88 -2.92 0.27
C GLU A 432 -4.58 -3.30 1.73
N ASP A 433 -5.27 -4.31 2.26
CA ASP A 433 -5.04 -4.80 3.62
C ASP A 433 -3.58 -5.23 3.81
N GLU A 434 -2.99 -4.88 4.96
CA GLU A 434 -1.59 -5.23 5.31
C GLU A 434 -0.54 -4.73 4.30
N SER A 435 -0.79 -3.57 3.67
CA SER A 435 0.17 -2.91 2.78
C SER A 435 1.24 -2.14 3.56
N LEU A 436 2.47 -2.10 3.05
CA LEU A 436 3.49 -1.11 3.45
C LEU A 436 3.59 -0.02 2.37
N VAL A 437 3.20 1.20 2.74
CA VAL A 437 3.27 2.39 1.90
C VAL A 437 4.60 3.10 2.13
N ILE A 438 5.34 3.36 1.07
CA ILE A 438 6.63 4.04 1.11
C ILE A 438 6.49 5.30 0.27
N ILE A 439 6.69 6.46 0.88
CA ILE A 439 6.49 7.76 0.22
C ILE A 439 7.79 8.55 0.30
N ASP A 440 8.34 8.97 -0.84
CA ASP A 440 9.56 9.76 -0.92
C ASP A 440 9.26 11.21 -1.36
N GLU A 441 9.59 12.16 -0.49
CA GLU A 441 9.49 13.62 -0.69
C GLU A 441 8.13 14.07 -1.27
N PRO A 442 6.99 13.69 -0.64
CA PRO A 442 5.65 14.06 -1.12
C PRO A 442 5.41 15.57 -1.22
N GLU A 443 6.13 16.38 -0.45
CA GLU A 443 6.01 17.84 -0.39
C GLU A 443 6.57 18.59 -1.59
N LEU A 444 7.35 17.96 -2.48
CA LEU A 444 8.05 18.63 -3.60
C LEU A 444 7.14 19.52 -4.46
N TYR A 445 5.84 19.21 -4.51
CA TYR A 445 4.85 19.96 -5.27
C TYR A 445 3.63 20.35 -4.43
N LEU A 446 3.57 20.01 -3.15
CA LEU A 446 2.38 20.20 -2.32
C LEU A 446 2.49 21.50 -1.53
N HIS A 447 1.40 22.27 -1.51
CA HIS A 447 1.27 23.36 -0.56
C HIS A 447 1.07 22.76 0.86
N PRO A 448 1.54 23.41 1.95
CA PRO A 448 1.41 22.90 3.32
C PRO A 448 0.04 22.36 3.72
N THR A 449 -1.04 23.00 3.25
CA THR A 449 -2.42 22.53 3.50
C THR A 449 -2.70 21.15 2.89
N MET A 450 -2.13 20.88 1.72
CA MET A 450 -2.28 19.61 1.00
C MET A 450 -1.44 18.50 1.63
N GLU A 451 -0.30 18.84 2.23
CA GLU A 451 0.52 17.92 3.01
C GLU A 451 -0.24 17.42 4.25
N VAL A 452 -0.88 18.31 5.00
CA VAL A 452 -1.74 17.95 6.14
C VAL A 452 -2.90 17.06 5.69
N ASN A 453 -3.54 17.40 4.56
CA ASN A 453 -4.62 16.58 4.01
C ASN A 453 -4.14 15.20 3.53
N LEU A 454 -2.93 15.09 2.98
CA LEU A 454 -2.31 13.80 2.64
C LEU A 454 -2.12 12.94 3.90
N ILE A 455 -1.57 13.50 4.98
CA ILE A 455 -1.41 12.77 6.25
C ILE A 455 -2.77 12.31 6.79
N ASN A 456 -3.80 13.16 6.74
CA ASN A 456 -5.15 12.78 7.17
C ASN A 456 -5.74 11.64 6.34
N MET A 457 -5.59 11.70 5.01
CA MET A 457 -6.03 10.62 4.12
C MET A 457 -5.28 9.32 4.39
N LEU A 458 -3.95 9.38 4.58
CA LEU A 458 -3.16 8.22 4.94
C LEU A 458 -3.61 7.64 6.27
N LYS A 459 -3.83 8.47 7.31
CA LYS A 459 -4.36 7.99 8.60
C LYS A 459 -5.67 7.21 8.41
N HIS A 460 -6.58 7.68 7.56
CA HIS A 460 -7.82 6.96 7.22
C HIS A 460 -7.56 5.64 6.48
N LEU A 461 -6.80 5.68 5.38
CA LEU A 461 -6.51 4.48 4.57
C LEU A 461 -5.79 3.40 5.37
N LEU A 462 -4.76 3.80 6.13
CA LEU A 462 -3.96 2.90 6.95
C LEU A 462 -4.77 2.34 8.13
N ALA A 463 -5.72 3.11 8.67
CA ALA A 463 -6.64 2.64 9.70
C ALA A 463 -7.60 1.58 9.17
N THR A 464 -8.31 1.87 8.07
CA THR A 464 -9.31 0.98 7.48
C THR A 464 -8.69 -0.32 6.96
N ARG A 465 -7.46 -0.25 6.42
CA ARG A 465 -6.76 -1.40 5.81
C ARG A 465 -5.76 -2.09 6.75
N LYS A 466 -5.55 -1.54 7.95
CA LYS A 466 -4.50 -1.98 8.89
C LYS A 466 -3.15 -2.08 8.21
N SER A 467 -2.84 -1.02 7.47
CA SER A 467 -1.65 -0.86 6.66
C SER A 467 -0.70 0.13 7.33
N TYR A 468 0.52 0.22 6.80
CA TYR A 468 1.62 0.95 7.41
C TYR A 468 2.22 1.93 6.42
N ALA A 469 2.83 3.01 6.89
CA ALA A 469 3.55 3.94 6.05
C ALA A 469 4.90 4.34 6.64
N ILE A 470 5.87 4.51 5.75
CA ILE A 470 7.15 5.17 6.02
C ILE A 470 7.29 6.29 5.00
N ILE A 471 7.46 7.52 5.48
CA ILE A 471 7.54 8.71 4.64
C ILE A 471 8.90 9.36 4.85
N ALA A 472 9.69 9.49 3.77
CA ALA A 472 10.85 10.36 3.77
C ALA A 472 10.43 11.78 3.39
N THR A 473 10.81 12.76 4.21
CA THR A 473 10.38 14.15 4.02
C THR A 473 11.38 15.13 4.63
N HIS A 474 11.52 16.31 4.06
CA HIS A 474 12.11 17.50 4.68
C HIS A 474 11.04 18.47 5.23
N SER A 475 9.75 18.11 5.16
CA SER A 475 8.66 18.94 5.65
C SER A 475 8.52 18.93 7.16
N SER A 476 8.77 20.08 7.78
CA SER A 476 8.42 20.35 9.17
C SER A 476 6.91 20.39 9.41
N VAL A 477 6.10 20.66 8.37
CA VAL A 477 4.64 20.64 8.44
C VAL A 477 4.15 19.20 8.62
N MET A 478 4.71 18.23 7.88
CA MET A 478 4.37 16.82 8.09
C MET A 478 4.84 16.31 9.46
N ALA A 479 6.06 16.68 9.86
CA ALA A 479 6.61 16.32 11.17
C ALA A 479 5.71 16.75 12.33
N ARG A 480 5.04 17.91 12.22
CA ARG A 480 4.09 18.39 13.22
C ARG A 480 2.88 17.48 13.42
N GLU A 481 2.48 16.73 12.39
CA GLU A 481 1.26 15.91 12.43
C GLU A 481 1.50 14.50 13.00
N ILE A 482 2.74 14.17 13.36
CA ILE A 482 3.21 12.86 13.82
C ILE A 482 3.96 13.02 15.15
N ARG A 483 3.83 12.04 16.05
CA ARG A 483 4.54 12.01 17.34
C ARG A 483 6.02 11.71 17.18
N HIS A 484 6.82 12.24 18.11
CA HIS A 484 8.27 12.11 18.07
C HIS A 484 8.78 10.65 18.10
N ASP A 485 8.03 9.74 18.72
CA ASP A 485 8.35 8.31 18.78
C ASP A 485 8.23 7.59 17.42
N ALA A 486 7.52 8.19 16.48
CA ALA A 486 7.41 7.75 15.09
C ALA A 486 8.19 8.66 14.11
N VAL A 487 9.10 9.51 14.62
CA VAL A 487 9.96 10.37 13.82
C VAL A 487 11.42 9.98 14.02
N THR A 488 12.15 9.82 12.93
CA THR A 488 13.60 9.59 12.92
C THR A 488 14.27 10.74 12.18
N ILE A 489 15.16 11.46 12.86
CA ILE A 489 16.01 12.51 12.29
C ILE A 489 17.31 11.89 11.79
N LEU A 490 17.61 12.12 10.51
CA LEU A 490 18.88 11.78 9.89
C LEU A 490 19.79 12.99 9.79
N ARG A 491 21.04 12.82 10.20
CA ARG A 491 22.12 13.81 10.06
C ARG A 491 23.33 13.17 9.44
N HIS A 492 23.96 13.86 8.49
CA HIS A 492 25.19 13.38 7.87
C HIS A 492 26.39 14.17 8.43
N GLU A 493 27.25 13.49 9.18
CA GLU A 493 28.43 14.08 9.81
C GLU A 493 29.63 13.12 9.66
N HIS A 494 30.83 13.66 9.38
CA HIS A 494 32.07 12.88 9.28
C HIS A 494 32.00 11.65 8.34
N GLY A 495 31.23 11.74 7.25
CA GLY A 495 31.07 10.65 6.28
C GLY A 495 30.13 9.53 6.73
N ARG A 496 29.42 9.71 7.85
CA ARG A 496 28.42 8.79 8.38
C ARG A 496 27.06 9.47 8.49
N THR A 497 25.99 8.71 8.27
CA THR A 497 24.62 9.13 8.52
C THR A 497 24.17 8.58 9.87
N HIS A 498 23.95 9.49 10.80
CA HIS A 498 23.42 9.22 12.12
C HIS A 498 21.90 9.28 12.11
N ALA A 499 21.26 8.32 12.77
CA ALA A 499 19.82 8.26 12.96
C ALA A 499 19.49 8.45 14.44
N SER A 500 18.54 9.34 14.75
CA SER A 500 18.13 9.62 16.13
C SER A 500 16.66 10.02 16.21
N SER A 501 15.98 9.64 17.28
CA SER A 501 14.64 10.17 17.57
C SER A 501 14.75 11.63 18.07
N PRO A 502 13.77 12.50 17.77
CA PRO A 502 13.72 13.85 18.32
C PRO A 502 13.72 13.83 19.85
N GLY A 503 14.59 14.64 20.46
CA GLY A 503 14.59 14.87 21.92
C GLY A 503 13.50 15.82 22.41
N PHE A 504 12.44 16.03 21.62
CA PHE A 504 11.31 16.91 21.87
C PHE A 504 10.07 16.36 21.17
N GLU A 505 8.87 16.70 21.64
CA GLU A 505 7.64 16.29 20.97
C GLU A 505 7.47 17.05 19.65
N THR A 506 7.15 16.34 18.57
CA THR A 506 6.86 16.92 17.25
C THR A 506 5.37 17.12 17.06
N PHE A 507 4.52 16.26 17.64
CA PHE A 507 3.07 16.34 17.47
C PHE A 507 2.49 17.65 18.02
N GLY A 508 1.95 18.49 17.14
CA GLY A 508 1.39 19.80 17.49
C GLY A 508 2.43 20.87 17.85
N GLU A 509 3.72 20.63 17.62
CA GLU A 509 4.80 21.58 17.94
C GLU A 509 4.89 22.73 16.91
N SER A 510 5.57 23.83 17.29
CA SER A 510 5.83 24.92 16.36
C SER A 510 6.74 24.48 15.22
N VAL A 511 6.38 24.91 14.00
CA VAL A 511 7.16 24.63 12.79
C VAL A 511 8.59 25.16 12.93
N ASP A 512 8.77 26.34 13.53
CA ASP A 512 10.08 26.94 13.75
C ASP A 512 10.96 26.11 14.68
N LYS A 513 10.37 25.53 15.74
CA LYS A 513 11.11 24.65 16.65
C LYS A 513 11.51 23.34 15.98
N ILE A 514 10.61 22.76 15.18
CA ILE A 514 10.92 21.57 14.37
C ILE A 514 12.05 21.90 13.38
N ILE A 515 11.95 23.00 12.64
CA ILE A 515 12.98 23.45 11.69
C ILE A 515 14.34 23.56 12.39
N GLY A 516 14.38 24.32 13.48
CA GLY A 516 15.63 24.59 14.18
C GLY A 516 16.26 23.36 14.85
N ARG A 517 15.45 22.43 15.38
CA ARG A 517 15.97 21.23 16.07
C ARG A 517 16.24 20.06 15.13
N ALA A 518 15.41 19.83 14.13
CA ALA A 518 15.53 18.69 13.23
C ALA A 518 16.50 18.96 12.06
N PHE A 519 16.61 20.20 11.60
CA PHE A 519 17.41 20.56 10.43
C PHE A 519 18.61 21.46 10.76
N ASP A 520 18.98 21.54 12.05
CA ASP A 520 20.12 22.32 12.58
C ASP A 520 20.14 23.80 12.15
N ASP A 521 18.96 24.35 11.87
CA ASP A 521 18.79 25.69 11.31
C ASP A 521 19.33 26.80 12.23
N TYR A 522 19.37 26.55 13.55
CA TYR A 522 19.93 27.46 14.56
C TYR A 522 21.44 27.66 14.47
N ARG A 523 22.19 26.79 13.77
CA ARG A 523 23.65 26.90 13.67
C ARG A 523 24.10 27.78 12.52
N VAL A 524 23.19 28.10 11.60
CA VAL A 524 23.50 28.89 10.40
C VAL A 524 23.07 30.33 10.63
N LYS A 525 24.04 31.24 10.65
CA LYS A 525 23.76 32.68 10.73
C LYS A 525 22.89 33.11 9.55
N LYS A 526 21.81 33.84 9.83
CA LYS A 526 20.83 34.23 8.81
C LYS A 526 21.21 35.55 8.13
N PRO A 527 20.84 35.77 6.85
CA PRO A 527 21.12 37.04 6.18
C PRO A 527 20.50 38.27 6.87
N TYR A 528 19.34 38.10 7.51
CA TYR A 528 18.70 39.19 8.25
C TYR A 528 19.49 39.52 9.54
N GLU A 529 20.08 38.52 10.20
CA GLU A 529 20.91 38.70 11.39
C GLU A 529 22.16 39.53 11.07
N GLU A 530 22.85 39.27 9.95
CA GLU A 530 23.98 40.09 9.49
C GLU A 530 23.58 41.52 9.12
N THR A 531 22.36 41.70 8.64
CA THR A 531 21.82 43.03 8.33
C THR A 531 21.48 43.78 9.60
N LEU A 532 20.92 43.09 10.60
CA LEU A 532 20.64 43.65 11.92
C LEU A 532 21.92 43.99 12.67
N ASP A 533 22.93 43.12 12.67
CA ASP A 533 24.24 43.38 13.29
C ASP A 533 24.82 44.71 12.79
N ARG A 534 24.86 44.93 11.47
CA ARG A 534 25.31 46.20 10.87
C ARG A 534 24.41 47.39 11.21
N ALA A 535 23.11 47.16 11.35
CA ALA A 535 22.16 48.22 11.69
C ALA A 535 22.32 48.65 13.15
N ILE A 536 22.58 47.71 14.07
CA ILE A 536 22.70 47.98 15.50
C ILE A 536 24.05 48.57 15.90
N GLU A 537 25.10 48.40 15.09
CA GLU A 537 26.42 49.03 15.30
C GLU A 537 26.35 50.56 15.52
N ASN A 538 25.31 51.22 15.02
CA ASN A 538 25.14 52.68 15.14
C ASN A 538 24.37 53.12 16.42
N TYR A 539 24.01 52.19 17.31
CA TYR A 539 23.23 52.48 18.52
C TYR A 539 23.92 51.97 19.77
N ASP A 540 24.05 52.83 20.77
CA ASP A 540 24.76 52.53 22.03
C ASP A 540 23.87 51.82 23.07
N SER A 541 22.55 51.76 22.85
CA SER A 541 21.61 51.15 23.78
C SER A 541 20.54 50.33 23.08
N ILE A 542 20.12 49.25 23.76
CA ILE A 542 19.05 48.37 23.31
C ILE A 542 17.75 49.14 23.03
N ASP A 543 17.39 50.10 23.89
CA ASP A 543 16.16 50.90 23.72
C ASP A 543 16.18 51.75 22.45
N GLN A 544 17.33 52.35 22.12
CA GLN A 544 17.49 53.13 20.88
C GLN A 544 17.43 52.24 19.64
N ALA A 545 18.15 51.11 19.68
CA ALA A 545 18.15 50.14 18.59
C ALA A 545 16.75 49.58 18.33
N LEU A 546 16.05 49.14 19.38
CA LEU A 546 14.69 48.61 19.28
C LEU A 546 13.71 49.67 18.80
N ALA A 547 13.75 50.91 19.32
CA ALA A 547 12.86 51.98 18.87
C ALA A 547 13.04 52.32 17.37
N ALA A 548 14.28 52.28 16.87
CA ALA A 548 14.58 52.56 15.48
C ALA A 548 14.21 51.40 14.53
N ILE A 549 14.39 50.15 14.98
CA ILE A 549 14.28 48.96 14.14
C ILE A 549 12.86 48.35 14.17
N ALA A 550 12.17 48.39 15.32
CA ALA A 550 10.85 47.75 15.51
C ALA A 550 9.78 48.11 14.47
N PRO A 551 9.70 49.35 13.94
CA PRO A 551 8.70 49.66 12.92
C PRO A 551 8.92 48.93 11.57
N ARG A 552 10.07 48.27 11.37
CA ARG A 552 10.50 47.74 10.06
C ARG A 552 10.78 46.24 10.06
N VAL A 553 10.67 45.54 11.20
CA VAL A 553 11.07 44.14 11.34
C VAL A 553 10.04 43.31 12.11
N GLY A 554 10.12 41.99 11.99
CA GLY A 554 9.29 41.04 12.75
C GLY A 554 9.83 40.71 14.14
N ASN A 555 9.10 39.88 14.90
CA ASN A 555 9.43 39.54 16.28
C ASN A 555 10.76 38.80 16.43
N ASP A 556 11.13 37.91 15.50
CA ASP A 556 12.40 37.17 15.57
C ASP A 556 13.60 38.10 15.43
N ALA A 557 13.49 39.12 14.58
CA ALA A 557 14.49 40.16 14.44
C ALA A 557 14.63 40.99 15.73
N LEU A 558 13.51 41.30 16.39
CA LEU A 558 13.52 42.00 17.68
C LEU A 558 14.15 41.16 18.79
N ALA A 559 13.79 39.87 18.86
CA ALA A 559 14.37 38.93 19.80
C ALA A 559 15.88 38.77 19.58
N TYR A 560 16.30 38.70 18.31
CA TYR A 560 17.72 38.65 17.95
C TYR A 560 18.46 39.92 18.37
N VAL A 561 17.94 41.12 18.05
CA VAL A 561 18.54 42.40 18.48
C VAL A 561 18.69 42.46 19.99
N ALA A 562 17.63 42.10 20.74
CA ALA A 562 17.67 42.08 22.19
C ALA A 562 18.75 41.13 22.73
N ALA A 563 18.87 39.93 22.15
CA ALA A 563 19.90 38.96 22.51
C ALA A 563 21.32 39.43 22.17
N SER A 564 21.51 40.16 21.07
CA SER A 564 22.82 40.68 20.65
C SER A 564 23.36 41.73 21.63
N PHE A 565 22.53 42.63 22.15
CA PHE A 565 22.95 43.59 23.19
C PHE A 565 23.25 42.91 24.53
N ALA A 566 22.48 41.88 24.92
CA ALA A 566 22.76 41.12 26.15
C ALA A 566 24.14 40.42 26.12
N LYS A 567 24.58 39.94 24.95
CA LYS A 567 25.93 39.38 24.77
C LYS A 567 27.05 40.43 24.87
N HIS A 568 26.77 41.68 24.50
CA HIS A 568 27.75 42.77 24.60
C HIS A 568 28.00 43.22 26.04
N ASP A 569 27.01 43.07 26.93
CA ASP A 569 27.14 43.44 28.35
C ASP A 569 27.87 42.37 29.20
N GLU A 570 27.92 41.10 28.78
CA GLU A 570 28.55 40.00 29.54
C GLU A 570 30.08 39.86 29.37
N ILE A 571 30.75 40.64 28.50
CA ILE A 571 32.22 40.59 28.32
C ILE A 571 32.91 41.75 29.07
N ARG A 572 32.83 41.74 30.40
CA ARG A 572 33.76 42.44 31.31
C ARG A 572 34.06 41.57 32.52
N ILE A 573 34.66 40.39 32.31
CA ILE A 573 35.35 39.68 33.39
C ILE A 573 36.83 40.01 33.24
N GLU A 574 37.28 41.07 33.94
CA GLU A 574 38.69 41.28 34.21
C GLU A 574 39.19 40.12 35.07
N VAL A 575 39.93 39.19 34.47
CA VAL A 575 40.84 38.33 35.23
C VAL A 575 42.00 39.22 35.65
N ARG A 576 42.01 39.66 36.92
CA ARG A 576 43.20 40.27 37.53
C ARG A 576 44.24 39.18 37.80
N GLU A 577 45.46 39.45 37.34
CA GLU A 577 46.67 38.61 37.45
C GLU A 577 46.98 38.12 38.88
#